data_AF-A0A6A4GLD1-F1
#
_entry.id   AF-A0A6A4GLD1-F1
#
_cell.length_a   1.000
_cell.length_b   1.000
_cell.length_c   1.000
_cell.angle_alpha   90.00
_cell.angle_beta   90.00
_cell.angle_gamma   90.00
#
_symmetry.space_group_name_H-M   'P 1'
#
loop_
_entity.id
_entity.type
_entity.pdbx_description
1 polymer ?
#
loop_
_entity_poly.entity_id
_entity_poly.type
_entity_poly.pdbx_seq_one_letter_code
_entity_poly.pdbx_strand_id
1 'polypeptide(L)'
;MLTYLQHTDPTIPYYRQSQWTYVRGALAAVDRPFLGWIGRVFFHNVSHNHISHHLFSSVPFYNQPVATECIKKILKEDYNYDSTNAFKALYRSFSECQFIEDTGDIIFFKNREGRANRCVADSSST
;
A
#
# COMPACT_ATOMS: atom_id res chain seq x y z
N MET A 1 13.73 -0.82 5.21
CA MET A 1 12.73 0.24 5.49
C MET A 1 12.15 0.86 4.21
N LEU A 2 11.89 0.04 3.18
CA LEU A 2 11.21 0.44 1.93
C LEU A 2 10.11 -0.56 1.55
N THR A 3 10.26 -1.83 1.94
CA THR A 3 9.17 -2.81 1.84
C THR A 3 8.17 -2.64 2.98
N TYR A 4 8.66 -2.39 4.21
CA TYR A 4 7.80 -2.27 5.38
C TYR A 4 6.74 -1.16 5.24
N LEU A 5 7.11 0.09 4.99
CA LEU A 5 6.14 1.20 4.95
C LEU A 5 5.15 1.14 3.79
N GLN A 6 5.53 0.46 2.72
CA GLN A 6 4.73 0.31 1.51
C GLN A 6 3.75 -0.86 1.65
N HIS A 7 4.09 -1.88 2.45
CA HIS A 7 3.27 -3.07 2.69
C HIS A 7 2.76 -3.20 4.11
N THR A 8 3.00 -2.24 4.99
CA THR A 8 2.47 -2.21 6.36
C THR A 8 1.88 -0.84 6.58
N ASP A 9 0.57 -0.74 6.38
CA ASP A 9 -0.21 0.45 6.62
C ASP A 9 -1.64 0.05 7.01
N PRO A 10 -2.33 0.80 7.88
CA PRO A 10 -3.69 0.49 8.28
C PRO A 10 -4.74 0.58 7.15
N THR A 11 -4.39 1.14 5.99
CA THR A 11 -5.31 1.32 4.85
C THR A 11 -5.26 0.18 3.81
N ILE A 12 -4.26 -0.70 3.86
CA ILE A 12 -4.12 -1.78 2.87
C ILE A 12 -4.76 -3.08 3.35
N PRO A 13 -5.46 -3.80 2.46
CA PRO A 13 -5.98 -5.14 2.76
C PRO A 13 -4.90 -6.21 2.63
N TYR A 14 -5.05 -7.27 3.42
CA TYR A 14 -4.32 -8.52 3.29
C TYR A 14 -5.26 -9.61 2.81
N TYR A 15 -4.86 -10.31 1.75
CA TYR A 15 -5.68 -11.33 1.11
C TYR A 15 -5.15 -12.72 1.46
N ARG A 16 -6.00 -13.57 2.02
CA ARG A 16 -5.73 -15.01 2.16
C ARG A 16 -5.88 -15.70 0.81
N GLN A 17 -5.45 -16.97 0.75
CA GLN A 17 -5.33 -17.74 -0.50
C GLN A 17 -6.61 -17.73 -1.36
N SER A 18 -7.80 -17.76 -0.75
CA SER A 18 -9.11 -17.74 -1.42
C SER A 18 -9.39 -16.45 -2.18
N GLN A 19 -8.86 -15.31 -1.72
CA GLN A 19 -9.11 -13.98 -2.29
C GLN A 19 -7.88 -13.36 -2.94
N TRP A 20 -6.72 -13.99 -2.81
CA TRP A 20 -5.47 -13.48 -3.36
C TRP A 20 -5.42 -13.67 -4.88
N THR A 21 -5.03 -12.61 -5.58
CA THR A 21 -4.62 -12.67 -6.99
C THR A 21 -3.37 -11.82 -7.17
N TYR A 22 -2.65 -12.01 -8.27
CA TYR A 22 -1.47 -11.20 -8.59
C TYR A 22 -1.78 -9.70 -8.54
N VAL A 23 -2.87 -9.27 -9.18
CA VAL A 23 -3.28 -7.85 -9.22
C VAL A 23 -3.65 -7.35 -7.82
N ARG A 24 -4.44 -8.12 -7.04
CA ARG A 24 -4.79 -7.73 -5.67
C ARG A 24 -3.57 -7.61 -4.78
N GLY A 25 -2.61 -8.53 -4.90
CA GLY A 25 -1.34 -8.47 -4.18
C GLY A 25 -0.48 -7.26 -4.58
N ALA A 26 -0.39 -6.98 -5.88
CA ALA A 26 0.38 -5.83 -6.39
C ALA A 26 -0.21 -4.47 -5.99
N LEU A 27 -1.55 -4.39 -5.90
CA LEU A 27 -2.26 -3.19 -5.45
C LEU A 27 -2.34 -3.06 -3.93
N ALA A 28 -2.03 -4.12 -3.17
CA ALA A 28 -1.96 -4.10 -1.70
C ALA A 28 -0.65 -3.45 -1.21
N ALA A 29 -0.44 -2.20 -1.64
CA ALA A 29 0.67 -1.36 -1.25
C ALA A 29 0.23 0.11 -1.21
N VAL A 30 1.05 0.96 -0.61
CA VAL A 30 0.84 2.40 -0.55
C VAL A 30 2.05 3.15 -1.11
N ASP A 31 1.80 4.02 -2.08
CA ASP A 31 2.83 4.88 -2.66
C ASP A 31 3.07 6.10 -1.77
N ARG A 32 4.34 6.45 -1.55
CA ARG A 32 4.74 7.49 -0.60
C ARG A 32 5.89 8.34 -1.13
N PRO A 33 5.93 9.66 -0.86
CA PRO A 33 7.06 10.50 -1.18
C PRO A 33 8.20 10.32 -0.16
N PHE A 34 8.72 9.09 -0.02
CA PHE A 34 9.71 8.75 1.02
C PHE A 34 10.99 9.57 0.84
N LEU A 35 11.30 10.47 1.78
CA LEU A 35 12.40 11.45 1.69
C LEU A 35 12.32 12.40 0.47
N GLY A 36 11.13 12.53 -0.15
CA GLY A 36 10.89 13.40 -1.30
C GLY A 36 11.86 13.17 -2.46
N TRP A 37 12.36 14.24 -3.05
CA TRP A 37 13.30 14.21 -4.19
C TRP A 37 14.54 13.34 -3.92
N ILE A 38 15.12 13.43 -2.72
CA ILE A 38 16.31 12.65 -2.34
C ILE A 38 15.99 11.16 -2.48
N GLY A 39 14.82 10.73 -2.01
CA GLY A 39 14.40 9.34 -2.13
C GLY A 39 14.14 8.90 -3.58
N ARG A 40 13.74 9.79 -4.48
CA ARG A 40 13.60 9.44 -5.91
C ARG A 40 14.95 9.05 -6.52
N VAL A 41 16.02 9.75 -6.14
CA VAL A 41 17.38 9.47 -6.61
C VAL A 41 17.91 8.18 -5.99
N PHE A 42 17.99 8.12 -4.65
CA PHE A 42 18.66 7.02 -3.98
C PHE A 42 17.89 5.70 -4.02
N PHE A 43 16.56 5.75 -4.12
CA PHE A 43 15.72 4.57 -4.20
C PHE A 43 15.16 4.34 -5.60
N HIS A 44 15.66 5.04 -6.63
CA HIS A 44 15.24 4.81 -8.02
C HIS A 44 13.71 4.80 -8.15
N ASN A 45 13.02 5.80 -7.58
CA ASN A 45 11.54 5.90 -7.53
C ASN A 45 10.76 4.73 -6.89
N VAL A 46 11.39 3.63 -6.45
CA VAL A 46 10.68 2.40 -6.07
C VAL A 46 9.80 2.58 -4.81
N SER A 47 10.13 3.53 -3.94
CA SER A 47 9.30 3.91 -2.79
C SER A 47 8.11 4.80 -3.15
N HIS A 48 8.22 5.54 -4.26
CA HIS A 48 7.25 6.52 -4.73
C HIS A 48 6.24 5.92 -5.72
N ASN A 49 6.64 4.87 -6.43
CA ASN A 49 5.89 4.19 -7.48
C ASN A 49 5.86 2.68 -7.21
N HIS A 50 5.70 2.29 -5.96
CA HIS A 50 5.79 0.91 -5.51
C HIS A 50 4.72 0.03 -6.14
N ILE A 51 3.49 0.54 -6.27
CA ILE A 51 2.40 -0.16 -6.94
C ILE A 51 2.78 -0.44 -8.40
N SER A 52 3.30 0.57 -9.12
CA SER A 52 3.77 0.38 -10.50
C SER A 52 4.93 -0.59 -10.58
N HIS A 53 5.85 -0.58 -9.61
CA HIS A 53 6.96 -1.53 -9.55
C HIS A 53 6.46 -2.97 -9.38
N HIS A 54 5.41 -3.21 -8.59
CA HIS A 54 4.84 -4.55 -8.45
C HIS A 54 4.14 -5.04 -9.71
N LEU A 55 3.34 -4.18 -10.35
CA LEU A 55 2.63 -4.51 -11.59
C LEU A 55 3.58 -4.70 -12.78
N PHE A 56 4.68 -3.95 -12.81
CA PHE A 56 5.60 -3.90 -13.94
C PHE A 56 7.06 -3.89 -13.48
N SER A 57 7.47 -4.95 -12.78
CA SER A 57 8.79 -5.05 -12.14
C SER A 57 9.98 -5.02 -13.10
N SER A 58 9.76 -5.40 -14.37
CA SER A 58 10.76 -5.35 -15.44
C SER A 58 10.92 -3.97 -16.09
N VAL A 59 9.98 -3.04 -15.86
CA VAL A 59 10.04 -1.69 -16.44
C VAL A 59 11.13 -0.89 -15.74
N PRO A 60 12.05 -0.24 -16.49
CA PRO A 60 13.07 0.61 -15.90
C PRO A 60 12.47 1.70 -15.00
N PHE A 61 13.14 1.98 -13.89
CA PHE A 61 12.59 2.83 -12.83
C PHE A 61 12.25 4.27 -13.25
N TYR A 62 12.88 4.79 -14.31
CA TYR A 62 12.60 6.11 -14.86
C TYR A 62 11.29 6.16 -15.65
N ASN A 63 10.75 5.01 -16.07
CA ASN A 63 9.44 4.89 -16.71
C ASN A 63 8.31 4.62 -15.71
N GLN A 64 8.62 4.21 -14.47
CA GLN A 64 7.62 3.97 -13.43
C GLN A 64 6.71 5.19 -13.15
N PRO A 65 7.19 6.45 -13.13
CA PRO A 65 6.31 7.60 -12.96
C PRO A 65 5.19 7.67 -14.01
N VAL A 66 5.51 7.36 -15.26
CA VAL A 66 4.52 7.36 -16.36
C VAL A 66 3.48 6.26 -16.14
N ALA A 67 3.93 5.05 -15.79
CA ALA A 67 3.05 3.93 -15.48
C ALA A 67 2.15 4.23 -14.27
N THR A 68 2.69 4.83 -13.21
CA THR A 68 1.92 5.28 -12.04
C THR A 68 0.81 6.26 -12.44
N GLU A 69 1.08 7.25 -13.28
CA GLU A 69 0.06 8.20 -13.73
C GLU A 69 -1.05 7.51 -14.56
N CYS A 70 -0.71 6.49 -15.34
CA CYS A 70 -1.72 5.66 -16.02
C CYS A 70 -2.55 4.83 -15.03
N ILE A 71 -1.92 4.21 -14.03
CA ILE A 71 -2.59 3.43 -12.99
C ILE A 71 -3.56 4.29 -12.19
N LYS A 72 -3.14 5.50 -11.78
CA LYS A 72 -3.99 6.46 -11.05
C LYS A 72 -5.26 6.81 -11.82
N LYS A 73 -5.20 6.97 -13.14
CA LYS A 73 -6.38 7.25 -13.98
C LYS A 73 -7.39 6.11 -13.99
N ILE A 74 -6.93 4.87 -13.83
CA ILE A 74 -7.76 3.68 -13.79
C ILE A 74 -8.38 3.52 -12.39
N LEU A 75 -7.55 3.55 -11.35
CA LEU A 75 -7.95 3.30 -9.96
C LEU A 75 -8.69 4.47 -9.31
N LYS A 76 -8.43 5.71 -9.74
CA LYS A 76 -9.06 6.92 -9.21
C LYS A 76 -8.95 6.97 -7.67
N GLU A 77 -10.07 7.03 -6.96
CA GLU A 77 -10.15 7.08 -5.51
C GLU A 77 -9.61 5.81 -4.82
N ASP A 78 -9.51 4.69 -5.54
CA ASP A 78 -8.96 3.44 -5.02
C ASP A 78 -7.43 3.40 -5.05
N TYR A 79 -6.77 4.38 -5.69
CA TYR A 79 -5.31 4.43 -5.69
C TYR A 79 -4.79 4.84 -4.31
N ASN A 80 -4.02 3.95 -3.67
CA ASN A 80 -3.54 4.18 -2.32
C ASN A 80 -2.24 4.98 -2.29
N TYR A 81 -2.35 6.23 -1.84
CA TYR A 81 -1.24 7.16 -1.70
C TYR A 81 -1.27 7.85 -0.35
N ASP A 82 -0.10 7.97 0.29
CA ASP A 82 0.05 8.70 1.54
C ASP A 82 1.26 9.62 1.52
N SER A 83 0.98 10.92 1.55
CA SER A 83 1.98 12.00 1.63
C SER A 83 2.49 12.30 3.04
N THR A 84 2.04 11.55 4.06
CA THR A 84 2.53 11.69 5.44
C THR A 84 4.05 11.54 5.48
N ASN A 85 4.74 12.39 6.26
CA ASN A 85 6.17 12.28 6.50
C ASN A 85 6.55 10.84 6.87
N ALA A 86 7.62 10.31 6.26
CA ALA A 86 8.01 8.91 6.39
C ALA A 86 8.16 8.43 7.83
N PHE A 87 8.71 9.26 8.73
CA PHE A 87 8.89 8.88 10.14
C PHE A 87 7.57 8.87 10.90
N LYS A 88 6.65 9.79 10.58
CA LYS A 88 5.30 9.79 11.15
C LYS A 88 4.48 8.61 10.63
N ALA A 89 4.59 8.29 9.35
CA ALA A 89 3.99 7.09 8.78
C ALA A 89 4.57 5.81 9.41
N LEU A 90 5.87 5.79 9.71
CA LEU A 90 6.53 4.67 10.38
C LEU A 90 5.98 4.48 11.78
N TYR A 91 5.92 5.55 12.57
CA TYR A 91 5.32 5.51 13.90
C TYR A 91 3.86 5.03 13.86
N ARG A 92 3.05 5.58 12.95
CA ARG A 92 1.65 5.16 12.75
C ARG A 92 1.57 3.68 12.38
N SER A 93 2.43 3.18 11.50
CA SER A 93 2.42 1.78 11.11
C SER A 93 2.75 0.87 12.29
N PHE A 94 3.72 1.25 13.13
CA PHE A 94 4.03 0.50 14.36
C PHE A 94 2.91 0.56 15.42
N SER A 95 2.14 1.65 15.47
CA SER A 95 1.03 1.78 16.43
C SER A 95 -0.25 1.11 15.96
N GLU A 96 -0.56 1.23 14.67
CA GLU A 96 -1.83 0.78 14.09
C GLU A 96 -1.78 -0.63 13.49
N CYS A 97 -0.58 -1.16 13.18
CA CYS A 97 -0.39 -2.46 12.55
C CYS A 97 0.26 -3.47 13.48
N GLN A 98 -0.47 -3.88 14.54
CA GLN A 98 0.06 -4.77 15.56
C GLN A 98 -0.31 -6.23 15.34
N PHE A 99 -1.53 -6.51 14.91
CA PHE A 99 -1.97 -7.87 14.62
C PHE A 99 -3.08 -7.90 13.56
N ILE A 100 -3.41 -9.11 13.09
CA ILE A 100 -4.51 -9.40 12.17
C ILE A 100 -5.40 -10.48 12.79
N GLU A 101 -6.65 -10.56 12.33
CA GLU A 101 -7.58 -11.61 12.75
C GLU A 101 -7.19 -12.97 12.16
N ASP A 102 -7.41 -14.04 12.92
CA ASP A 102 -7.20 -15.42 12.47
C ASP A 102 -8.25 -15.86 11.44
N THR A 103 -9.39 -15.18 11.40
CA THR A 103 -10.53 -15.48 10.53
C THR A 103 -10.77 -14.39 9.49
N GLY A 104 -11.50 -14.74 8.43
CA GLY A 104 -11.80 -13.86 7.30
C GLY A 104 -10.78 -13.97 6.16
N ASP A 105 -11.26 -13.80 4.92
CA ASP A 105 -10.43 -13.92 3.72
C ASP A 105 -9.73 -12.63 3.31
N ILE A 106 -10.32 -11.48 3.63
CA ILE A 106 -9.78 -10.14 3.42
C ILE A 106 -9.69 -9.48 4.80
N ILE A 107 -8.46 -9.25 5.27
CA ILE A 107 -8.20 -8.80 6.63
C ILE A 107 -7.41 -7.49 6.62
N PHE A 108 -7.61 -6.69 7.66
CA PHE A 108 -6.89 -5.45 7.88
C PHE A 108 -6.15 -5.52 9.21
N PHE A 109 -5.07 -4.77 9.30
CA PHE A 109 -4.35 -4.60 10.55
C PHE A 109 -5.21 -3.95 11.65
N LYS A 110 -4.95 -4.39 12.88
CA LYS A 110 -5.53 -3.85 14.11
C LYS A 110 -4.45 -3.32 15.05
N ASN A 111 -4.80 -2.25 15.77
CA ASN A 111 -4.00 -1.70 16.85
C ASN A 111 -4.21 -2.47 18.16
N ARG A 112 -3.51 -2.06 19.24
CA ARG A 112 -3.56 -2.74 20.55
C ARG A 112 -4.96 -2.86 21.14
N GLU A 113 -5.85 -1.95 20.76
CA GLU A 113 -7.24 -1.90 21.23
C GLU A 113 -8.17 -2.75 20.34
N GLY A 114 -7.63 -3.46 19.34
CA GLY A 114 -8.40 -4.30 18.43
C GLY A 114 -9.16 -3.54 17.35
N ARG A 115 -8.85 -2.26 17.13
CA ARG A 115 -9.52 -1.42 16.12
C ARG A 115 -8.77 -1.46 14.80
N ALA A 116 -9.50 -1.66 13.70
CA ALA A 116 -9.01 -1.51 12.34
C ALA A 116 -9.41 -0.13 11.80
N ASN A 117 -8.59 0.45 10.91
CA ASN A 117 -8.90 1.72 10.24
C ASN A 117 -9.79 1.55 9.01
N ARG A 118 -9.81 0.35 8.42
CA ARG A 118 -10.68 -0.03 7.31
C ARG A 118 -11.31 -1.38 7.61
N CYS A 119 -12.51 -1.57 7.06
CA CYS A 119 -13.23 -2.82 7.05
C CYS A 119 -13.65 -3.15 5.61
N VAL A 120 -13.95 -4.42 5.36
CA VAL A 120 -14.57 -4.85 4.11
C VAL A 120 -15.96 -4.24 4.02
N ALA A 121 -16.32 -3.65 2.88
CA ALA A 121 -17.65 -3.10 2.68
C ALA A 121 -18.70 -4.22 2.70
N ASP A 122 -19.84 -3.97 3.36
CA ASP A 122 -20.96 -4.91 3.34
C ASP A 122 -21.53 -5.01 1.93
N SER A 123 -21.83 -6.23 1.50
CA SER A 123 -22.36 -6.55 0.16
C SER A 123 -23.73 -5.89 -0.15
N SER A 124 -24.35 -5.24 0.83
CA SER A 124 -25.61 -4.50 0.72
C SER A 124 -25.44 -3.00 0.43
N SER A 125 -24.22 -2.50 0.29
CA SER A 125 -23.94 -1.05 0.22
C SER A 125 -23.68 -0.52 -1.22
N THR A 126 -24.07 -1.27 -2.25
CA THR A 126 -24.00 -0.86 -3.67
C THR A 126 -25.37 -0.88 -4.33
#